data_AF-A0A7C1D9K5-F1
#
_entry.id   AF-A0A7C1D9K5-F1
#
_cell.length_a   1.000
_cell.length_b   1.000
_cell.length_c   1.000
_cell.angle_alpha   90.00
_cell.angle_beta   90.00
_cell.angle_gamma   90.00
#
_symmetry.space_group_name_H-M   'P 1'
#
loop_
_entity.id
_entity.type
_entity.pdbx_description
1 polymer ?
#
loop_
_entity_poly.entity_id
_entity_poly.type
_entity_poly.pdbx_seq_one_letter_code
_entity_poly.pdbx_strand_id
1 'polypeptide(L)'
;MLKKLLLGSVMVIFVLGLLPLSASACSSELKAGSLIKAGYNSVYYFGADNKRYVFPNEKTYKTWFVSFNTIITISNELLGEIPIGGNVTYKPGKKLVKITTDPKVYYVDKAGTLRHVSSEALAKELWGTTWYKLVDDIPDPFFVNYKIGQPLEEPELPTVEAAYSINQDKTLSDQPDPTGDQLSAINLSGKYDSSLGKVLLNWSVTGMSAPKGYKVVRSASPSPVYPGNEYHYLSDPKARSDKWAGLSSGNHYFRVCEYLEGKCGIYSNEIIVNVPRTTADNSNGSIELIGSWNSDKNKVILQWKPIDLYSAKGFKVVKSTAANPVYPGNDYHYLSDSAARSDAWTGLAPGTYHFRVCEYLGGSCGKYSNDVTVTVPGAVTDTSNGSINLIGYYDETYNRIILTWQSNYSIYNGIKIVKSTEPNPVYPGNDYHYLSGEYLLTEYSQDPPGGTDIWKNLDPGTYHFRACEYLGGSCGIYSNDITVTVQ
;
A
#
# COMPACT_ATOMS: atom_id res chain seq x y z
N MET A 1 -26.94 85.43 30.88
CA MET A 1 -25.58 85.59 30.32
C MET A 1 -25.08 84.23 29.88
N LEU A 2 -24.62 84.12 28.62
CA LEU A 2 -23.67 83.13 28.07
C LEU A 2 -24.07 81.63 28.10
N LYS A 3 -23.79 80.80 27.09
CA LYS A 3 -23.35 80.88 25.68
C LYS A 3 -23.45 79.42 25.20
N LYS A 4 -23.81 79.24 23.93
CA LYS A 4 -23.90 77.98 23.17
C LYS A 4 -22.80 76.95 23.47
N LEU A 5 -23.13 75.66 23.37
CA LEU A 5 -22.35 74.72 22.55
C LEU A 5 -23.21 73.53 22.07
N LEU A 6 -23.21 73.31 20.76
CA LEU A 6 -23.80 72.15 20.08
C LEU A 6 -22.86 70.95 20.24
N LEU A 7 -23.43 69.75 20.40
CA LEU A 7 -22.90 68.54 19.79
C LEU A 7 -24.07 67.66 19.33
N GLY A 8 -24.17 67.49 18.02
CA GLY A 8 -25.13 66.60 17.37
C GLY A 8 -24.66 65.15 17.42
N SER A 9 -25.62 64.23 17.58
CA SER A 9 -25.40 62.80 17.44
C SER A 9 -26.31 62.30 16.31
N VAL A 10 -25.72 62.09 15.14
CA VAL A 10 -26.36 61.45 13.99
C VAL A 10 -26.33 59.93 14.25
N MET A 11 -27.49 59.37 14.56
CA MET A 11 -27.69 57.94 14.73
C MET A 11 -27.88 57.30 13.33
N VAL A 12 -26.80 56.75 12.78
CA VAL A 12 -26.83 55.96 11.55
C VAL A 12 -27.40 54.58 11.87
N ILE A 13 -28.64 54.34 11.49
CA ILE A 13 -29.28 53.02 11.54
C ILE A 13 -28.71 52.20 10.38
N PHE A 14 -27.78 51.29 10.70
CA PHE A 14 -27.28 50.28 9.78
C PHE A 14 -28.36 49.20 9.59
N VAL A 15 -29.13 49.31 8.50
CA VAL A 15 -30.02 48.22 8.05
C VAL A 15 -29.10 47.11 7.55
N LEU A 16 -28.89 46.10 8.40
CA LEU A 16 -28.19 44.87 8.03
C LEU A 16 -29.13 44.06 7.12
N GLY A 17 -29.06 44.35 5.82
CA GLY A 17 -29.68 43.51 4.81
C GLY A 17 -29.04 42.12 4.87
N LEU A 18 -29.80 41.13 5.33
CA LEU A 18 -29.49 39.72 5.11
C LEU A 18 -29.51 39.48 3.59
N LEU A 19 -28.35 39.64 2.97
CA LEU A 19 -28.09 39.07 1.66
C LEU A 19 -28.24 37.54 1.81
N PRO A 20 -29.04 36.87 0.97
CA PRO A 20 -29.01 35.42 0.93
C PRO A 20 -27.56 35.03 0.61
N LEU A 21 -26.93 34.24 1.49
CA LEU A 21 -25.67 33.60 1.15
C LEU A 21 -25.91 32.89 -0.18
N SER A 22 -25.25 33.36 -1.23
CA SER A 22 -25.20 32.71 -2.52
C SER A 22 -24.92 31.24 -2.27
N ALA A 23 -25.86 30.37 -2.65
CA ALA A 23 -25.57 28.96 -2.77
C ALA A 23 -24.34 28.87 -3.68
N SER A 24 -23.19 28.51 -3.11
CA SER A 24 -22.03 28.13 -3.90
C SER A 24 -22.49 27.00 -4.80
N ALA A 25 -22.76 27.32 -6.06
CA ALA A 25 -23.10 26.34 -7.08
C ALA A 25 -21.89 25.42 -7.22
N CYS A 26 -21.92 24.34 -6.46
CA CYS A 26 -21.08 23.18 -6.62
C CYS A 26 -21.63 22.38 -7.81
N SER A 27 -21.74 23.02 -8.98
CA SER A 27 -22.38 22.42 -10.14
C SER A 27 -21.31 21.77 -11.00
N SER A 28 -21.32 20.43 -11.07
CA SER A 28 -20.76 19.75 -12.23
C SER A 28 -21.51 20.23 -13.49
N GLU A 29 -20.80 20.57 -14.56
CA GLU A 29 -21.41 20.89 -15.86
C GLU A 29 -21.92 19.62 -16.58
N LEU A 30 -22.65 18.74 -15.89
CA LEU A 30 -23.31 17.60 -16.52
C LEU A 30 -24.36 18.11 -17.50
N LYS A 31 -24.33 17.58 -18.73
CA LYS A 31 -25.29 17.95 -19.78
C LYS A 31 -26.44 16.96 -19.83
N ALA A 32 -27.65 17.47 -20.04
CA ALA A 32 -28.81 16.63 -20.32
C ALA A 32 -28.52 15.68 -21.50
N GLY A 33 -28.94 14.43 -21.40
CA GLY A 33 -28.58 13.38 -22.35
C GLY A 33 -27.38 12.54 -21.93
N SER A 34 -26.59 12.99 -20.95
CA SER A 34 -25.45 12.25 -20.43
C SER A 34 -25.87 10.92 -19.79
N LEU A 35 -25.10 9.88 -20.08
CA LEU A 35 -25.14 8.63 -19.31
C LEU A 35 -24.16 8.74 -18.15
N ILE A 36 -24.63 8.51 -16.93
CA ILE A 36 -23.84 8.67 -15.71
C ILE A 36 -23.83 7.39 -14.89
N LYS A 37 -22.72 7.14 -14.20
CA LYS A 37 -22.61 6.11 -13.16
C LYS A 37 -21.68 6.58 -12.04
N ALA A 38 -21.72 5.91 -10.90
CA ALA A 38 -20.74 6.13 -9.83
C ALA A 38 -19.90 4.85 -9.60
N GLY A 39 -19.58 4.54 -8.34
CA GLY A 39 -18.82 3.33 -7.97
C GLY A 39 -19.56 2.01 -8.20
N TYR A 40 -20.89 2.07 -8.40
CA TYR A 40 -21.75 0.90 -8.64
C TYR A 40 -21.93 0.61 -10.14
N ASN A 41 -22.42 -0.59 -10.46
CA ASN A 41 -22.68 -1.03 -11.84
C ASN A 41 -23.93 -0.40 -12.48
N SER A 42 -24.76 0.29 -11.70
CA SER A 42 -25.98 0.93 -12.20
C SER A 42 -25.65 2.15 -13.06
N VAL A 43 -26.22 2.18 -14.26
CA VAL A 43 -26.16 3.31 -15.20
C VAL A 43 -27.45 4.10 -15.09
N TYR A 44 -27.35 5.42 -15.20
CA TYR A 44 -28.49 6.33 -15.22
C TYR A 44 -28.41 7.25 -16.43
N TYR A 45 -29.56 7.72 -16.87
CA TYR A 45 -29.67 8.79 -17.85
C TYR A 45 -29.92 10.12 -17.13
N PHE A 46 -29.12 11.15 -17.41
CA PHE A 46 -29.30 12.48 -16.85
C PHE A 46 -30.28 13.29 -17.72
N GLY A 47 -31.48 13.52 -17.19
CA GLY A 47 -32.57 14.18 -17.90
C GLY A 47 -32.43 15.70 -17.94
N ALA A 48 -33.15 16.33 -18.87
CA ALA A 48 -33.22 17.79 -19.04
C ALA A 48 -33.83 18.52 -17.83
N ASP A 49 -34.50 17.79 -16.93
CA ASP A 49 -35.03 18.30 -15.66
C ASP A 49 -34.03 18.20 -14.49
N ASN A 50 -32.75 17.89 -14.78
CA ASN A 50 -31.67 17.67 -13.82
C ASN A 50 -31.91 16.49 -12.85
N LYS A 51 -32.66 15.48 -13.29
CA LYS A 51 -32.85 14.22 -12.54
C LYS A 51 -32.16 13.05 -13.22
N ARG A 52 -31.93 11.99 -12.45
CA ARG A 52 -31.39 10.72 -12.95
C ARG A 52 -32.53 9.73 -13.19
N TYR A 53 -32.55 9.14 -14.38
CA TYR A 53 -33.51 8.11 -14.78
C TYR A 53 -32.85 6.74 -14.79
N VAL A 54 -33.49 5.77 -14.14
CA VAL A 54 -32.94 4.43 -13.92
C VAL A 54 -33.23 3.54 -15.11
N PHE A 55 -32.24 2.82 -15.61
CA PHE A 55 -32.50 1.71 -16.54
C PHE A 55 -32.90 0.46 -15.73
N PRO A 56 -34.13 -0.08 -15.90
CA PRO A 56 -34.60 -1.21 -15.10
C PRO A 56 -33.77 -2.48 -15.29
N ASN A 57 -33.23 -2.68 -16.50
CA ASN A 57 -32.37 -3.80 -16.85
C ASN A 57 -31.49 -3.47 -18.06
N GLU A 58 -30.49 -4.33 -18.31
CA GLU A 58 -29.55 -4.19 -19.42
C GLU A 58 -30.25 -4.24 -20.79
N LYS A 59 -31.31 -5.02 -20.95
CA LYS A 59 -32.06 -5.10 -22.21
C LYS A 59 -32.69 -3.76 -22.58
N THR A 60 -33.24 -3.05 -21.60
CA THR A 60 -33.78 -1.69 -21.78
C THR A 60 -32.68 -0.75 -22.25
N TYR A 61 -31.52 -0.75 -21.58
CA TYR A 61 -30.37 0.07 -21.98
C TYR A 61 -29.95 -0.20 -23.44
N LYS A 62 -29.83 -1.48 -23.82
CA LYS A 62 -29.41 -1.90 -25.16
C LYS A 62 -30.39 -1.51 -26.28
N THR A 63 -31.63 -1.13 -25.95
CA THR A 63 -32.54 -0.56 -26.95
C THR A 63 -32.21 0.89 -27.28
N TRP A 64 -31.60 1.62 -26.35
CA TRP A 64 -31.20 3.02 -26.52
C TRP A 64 -29.76 3.19 -26.97
N PHE A 65 -28.85 2.39 -26.44
CA PHE A 65 -27.40 2.55 -26.62
C PHE A 65 -26.73 1.23 -27.03
N VAL A 66 -25.74 1.32 -27.92
CA VAL A 66 -25.04 0.14 -28.46
C VAL A 66 -23.92 -0.35 -27.54
N SER A 67 -23.27 0.55 -26.81
CA SER A 67 -22.14 0.24 -25.92
C SER A 67 -22.18 1.09 -24.64
N PHE A 68 -21.26 0.82 -23.72
CA PHE A 68 -21.10 1.51 -22.44
C PHE A 68 -19.99 2.59 -22.48
N ASN A 69 -19.44 2.87 -23.67
CA ASN A 69 -18.23 3.69 -23.81
C ASN A 69 -18.46 5.19 -23.54
N THR A 70 -19.71 5.65 -23.64
CA THR A 70 -20.08 7.06 -23.44
C THR A 70 -20.52 7.36 -22.01
N ILE A 71 -20.37 6.41 -21.08
CA ILE A 71 -20.77 6.60 -19.70
C ILE A 71 -19.74 7.44 -18.96
N ILE A 72 -20.22 8.56 -18.42
CA ILE A 72 -19.48 9.46 -17.56
C ILE A 72 -19.50 8.88 -16.14
N THR A 73 -18.32 8.73 -15.55
CA THR A 73 -18.21 8.37 -14.13
C THR A 73 -18.25 9.64 -13.30
N ILE A 74 -19.08 9.67 -12.27
CA ILE A 74 -19.17 10.75 -11.28
C ILE A 74 -18.94 10.20 -9.88
N SER A 75 -18.73 11.08 -8.90
CA SER A 75 -18.64 10.68 -7.50
C SER A 75 -19.98 10.12 -6.96
N ASN A 76 -19.92 9.30 -5.90
CA ASN A 76 -21.13 8.79 -5.26
C ASN A 76 -21.95 9.93 -4.64
N GLU A 77 -21.25 10.94 -4.12
CA GLU A 77 -21.82 12.13 -3.49
C GLU A 77 -22.59 12.96 -4.53
N LEU A 78 -21.97 13.26 -5.68
CA LEU A 78 -22.64 13.97 -6.77
C LEU A 78 -23.81 13.16 -7.33
N LEU A 79 -23.64 11.84 -7.51
CA LEU A 79 -24.75 11.00 -7.93
C LEU A 79 -25.91 11.14 -6.95
N GLY A 80 -25.65 11.01 -5.64
CA GLY A 80 -26.62 11.12 -4.55
C GLY A 80 -27.42 12.42 -4.53
N GLU A 81 -26.82 13.53 -4.94
CA GLU A 81 -27.46 14.85 -5.05
C GLU A 81 -28.44 14.97 -6.23
N ILE A 82 -28.31 14.13 -7.26
CA ILE A 82 -29.18 14.14 -8.44
C ILE A 82 -30.45 13.31 -8.13
N PRO A 83 -31.65 13.90 -7.98
CA PRO A 83 -32.85 13.16 -7.60
C PRO A 83 -33.27 12.12 -8.64
N ILE A 84 -33.97 11.07 -8.22
CA ILE A 84 -34.54 10.08 -9.15
C ILE A 84 -35.75 10.68 -9.85
N GLY A 85 -35.74 10.67 -11.18
CA GLY A 85 -36.84 11.17 -12.02
C GLY A 85 -37.83 10.09 -12.48
N GLY A 86 -37.45 8.83 -12.38
CA GLY A 86 -38.26 7.68 -12.78
C GLY A 86 -37.42 6.61 -13.50
N ASN A 87 -38.11 5.70 -14.19
CA ASN A 87 -37.48 4.61 -14.93
C ASN A 87 -37.50 4.88 -16.43
N VAL A 88 -36.41 4.57 -17.11
CA VAL A 88 -36.35 4.52 -18.57
C VAL A 88 -37.17 3.34 -19.08
N THR A 89 -37.97 3.57 -20.11
CA THR A 89 -38.77 2.57 -20.83
C THR A 89 -38.01 2.07 -22.05
N TYR A 90 -38.40 0.93 -22.62
CA TYR A 90 -37.82 0.44 -23.89
C TYR A 90 -37.90 1.51 -24.99
N LYS A 91 -36.86 1.62 -25.83
CA LYS A 91 -36.86 2.56 -26.95
C LYS A 91 -37.99 2.22 -27.93
N PRO A 92 -38.83 3.20 -28.32
CA PRO A 92 -39.90 2.95 -29.27
C PRO A 92 -39.41 2.32 -30.57
N GLY A 93 -40.17 1.35 -31.07
CA GLY A 93 -39.87 0.63 -32.31
C GLY A 93 -38.66 -0.30 -32.31
N LYS A 94 -37.95 -0.50 -31.18
CA LYS A 94 -36.76 -1.38 -31.14
C LYS A 94 -37.06 -2.84 -30.83
N LYS A 95 -38.04 -3.10 -29.97
CA LYS A 95 -38.43 -4.43 -29.52
C LYS A 95 -39.93 -4.49 -29.30
N LEU A 96 -40.47 -5.70 -29.36
CA LEU A 96 -41.79 -6.02 -28.83
C LEU A 96 -41.61 -6.42 -27.37
N VAL A 97 -42.64 -6.18 -26.56
CA VAL A 97 -42.58 -6.48 -25.13
C VAL A 97 -43.81 -7.18 -24.63
N LYS A 98 -43.67 -7.95 -23.55
CA LYS A 98 -44.77 -8.55 -22.80
C LYS A 98 -44.41 -8.71 -21.33
N ILE A 99 -45.37 -9.15 -20.53
CA ILE A 99 -45.12 -9.70 -19.19
C ILE A 99 -45.37 -11.21 -19.23
N THR A 100 -44.84 -11.98 -18.28
CA THR A 100 -45.01 -13.43 -18.28
C THR A 100 -46.40 -13.87 -17.81
N THR A 101 -47.12 -12.98 -17.13
CA THR A 101 -48.44 -13.20 -16.54
C THR A 101 -49.61 -12.90 -17.51
N ASP A 102 -49.35 -12.29 -18.67
CA ASP A 102 -50.34 -11.99 -19.72
C ASP A 102 -49.81 -12.46 -21.09
N PRO A 103 -50.57 -13.24 -21.89
CA PRO A 103 -50.14 -13.66 -23.21
C PRO A 103 -49.96 -12.51 -24.22
N LYS A 104 -50.56 -11.34 -23.99
CA LYS A 104 -50.54 -10.19 -24.91
C LYS A 104 -49.12 -9.69 -25.20
N VAL A 105 -48.87 -9.39 -26.47
CA VAL A 105 -47.61 -8.78 -26.94
C VAL A 105 -47.88 -7.35 -27.38
N TYR A 106 -46.98 -6.45 -27.00
CA TYR A 106 -47.12 -5.02 -27.24
C TYR A 106 -45.98 -4.48 -28.08
N TYR A 107 -46.32 -3.62 -29.04
CA TYR A 107 -45.39 -2.68 -29.64
C TYR A 107 -45.15 -1.52 -28.68
N VAL A 108 -43.89 -1.10 -28.54
CA VAL A 108 -43.51 0.07 -27.75
C VAL A 108 -43.52 1.30 -28.65
N ASP A 109 -44.44 2.22 -28.41
CA ASP A 109 -44.60 3.52 -29.07
C ASP A 109 -44.05 4.65 -28.17
N LYS A 110 -43.99 5.87 -28.73
CA LYS A 110 -43.52 7.09 -28.06
C LYS A 110 -44.17 7.30 -26.69
N ALA A 111 -43.42 7.97 -25.82
CA ALA A 111 -43.82 8.31 -24.46
C ALA A 111 -44.18 7.08 -23.59
N GLY A 112 -43.48 5.96 -23.81
CA GLY A 112 -43.69 4.71 -23.08
C GLY A 112 -45.09 4.09 -23.29
N THR A 113 -45.68 4.25 -24.47
CA THR A 113 -47.02 3.72 -24.78
C THR A 113 -46.94 2.31 -25.32
N LEU A 114 -47.69 1.38 -24.75
CA LEU A 114 -47.81 0.00 -25.22
C LEU A 114 -49.07 -0.16 -26.08
N ARG A 115 -48.87 -0.59 -27.33
CA ARG A 115 -49.95 -0.89 -28.27
C ARG A 115 -50.04 -2.40 -28.45
N HIS A 116 -51.15 -2.99 -28.04
CA HIS A 116 -51.35 -4.43 -28.18
C HIS A 116 -51.37 -4.82 -29.66
N VAL A 117 -50.56 -5.82 -30.04
CA VAL A 117 -50.59 -6.41 -31.38
C VAL A 117 -51.77 -7.36 -31.43
N SER A 118 -52.85 -6.97 -32.11
CA SER A 118 -54.15 -7.64 -32.02
C SER A 118 -54.16 -9.11 -32.47
N SER A 119 -53.23 -9.54 -33.32
CA SER A 119 -53.14 -10.93 -33.80
C SER A 119 -51.73 -11.35 -34.21
N GLU A 120 -51.49 -12.67 -34.24
CA GLU A 120 -50.24 -13.24 -34.77
C GLU A 120 -50.09 -13.01 -36.29
N ALA A 121 -51.19 -12.97 -37.04
CA ALA A 121 -51.17 -12.69 -38.47
C ALA A 121 -50.61 -11.28 -38.73
N LEU A 122 -51.10 -10.29 -37.97
CA LEU A 122 -50.58 -8.93 -38.01
C LEU A 122 -49.10 -8.85 -37.61
N ALA A 123 -48.69 -9.58 -36.57
CA ALA A 123 -47.29 -9.63 -36.16
C ALA A 123 -46.37 -10.19 -37.27
N LYS A 124 -46.82 -11.22 -38.00
CA LYS A 124 -46.09 -11.80 -39.13
C LYS A 124 -46.00 -10.85 -40.32
N GLU A 125 -47.04 -10.05 -40.56
CA GLU A 125 -47.03 -9.05 -41.62
C GLU A 125 -46.04 -7.91 -41.32
N LEU A 126 -46.03 -7.42 -40.07
CA LEU A 126 -45.16 -6.32 -39.63
C LEU A 126 -43.68 -6.71 -39.45
N TRP A 127 -43.41 -7.91 -38.91
CA TRP A 127 -42.05 -8.32 -38.51
C TRP A 127 -41.59 -9.67 -39.07
N GLY A 128 -42.39 -10.31 -39.93
CA GLY A 128 -42.08 -11.61 -40.53
C GLY A 128 -42.33 -12.81 -39.61
N THR A 129 -42.04 -14.00 -40.12
CA THR A 129 -42.33 -15.28 -39.43
C THR A 129 -41.51 -15.52 -38.16
N THR A 130 -40.48 -14.71 -37.90
CA THR A 130 -39.62 -14.81 -36.71
C THR A 130 -39.85 -13.68 -35.70
N TRP A 131 -40.97 -12.97 -35.80
CA TRP A 131 -41.33 -11.84 -34.93
C TRP A 131 -41.19 -12.14 -33.43
N TYR A 132 -41.48 -13.38 -33.00
CA TYR A 132 -41.38 -13.81 -31.61
C TYR A 132 -39.96 -13.67 -31.03
N LYS A 133 -38.92 -13.65 -31.88
CA LYS A 133 -37.52 -13.41 -31.46
C LYS A 133 -37.25 -11.94 -31.12
N LEU A 134 -38.16 -11.04 -31.49
CA LEU A 134 -38.12 -9.61 -31.16
C LEU A 134 -38.82 -9.30 -29.84
N VAL A 135 -39.49 -10.27 -29.23
CA VAL A 135 -40.22 -10.11 -27.98
C VAL A 135 -39.27 -10.25 -26.80
N ASP A 136 -39.27 -9.25 -25.92
CA ASP A 136 -38.62 -9.30 -24.62
C ASP A 136 -39.66 -9.29 -23.48
N ASP A 137 -39.41 -10.08 -22.43
CA ASP A 137 -40.20 -9.99 -21.20
C ASP A 137 -39.76 -8.79 -20.35
N ILE A 138 -40.74 -7.98 -19.94
CA ILE A 138 -40.63 -6.96 -18.92
C ILE A 138 -41.04 -7.59 -17.58
N PRO A 139 -40.23 -7.48 -16.52
CA PRO A 139 -40.67 -7.88 -15.18
C PRO A 139 -41.89 -7.09 -14.72
N ASP A 140 -42.88 -7.75 -14.11
CA ASP A 140 -44.17 -7.17 -13.71
C ASP A 140 -44.05 -5.82 -12.96
N PRO A 141 -43.12 -5.62 -11.99
CA PRO A 141 -42.98 -4.34 -11.29
C PRO A 141 -42.57 -3.17 -12.18
N PHE A 142 -42.03 -3.42 -13.38
CA PHE A 142 -41.64 -2.39 -14.32
C PHE A 142 -42.68 -2.14 -15.42
N PHE A 143 -43.71 -2.98 -15.53
CA PHE A 143 -44.79 -2.79 -16.50
C PHE A 143 -45.61 -1.53 -16.20
N VAL A 144 -45.73 -1.16 -14.92
CA VAL A 144 -46.40 0.08 -14.47
C VAL A 144 -45.72 1.37 -14.95
N ASN A 145 -44.49 1.30 -15.49
CA ASN A 145 -43.83 2.45 -16.09
C ASN A 145 -44.41 2.83 -17.47
N TYR A 146 -45.30 1.99 -18.02
CA TYR A 146 -45.88 2.16 -19.34
C TYR A 146 -47.35 2.54 -19.29
N LYS A 147 -47.84 3.12 -20.39
CA LYS A 147 -49.26 3.45 -20.59
C LYS A 147 -49.85 2.51 -21.63
N ILE A 148 -51.04 1.98 -21.40
CA ILE A 148 -51.74 1.20 -22.43
C ILE A 148 -52.40 2.18 -23.41
N GLY A 149 -52.05 2.06 -24.69
CA GLY A 149 -52.61 2.84 -25.79
C GLY A 149 -53.58 2.03 -26.65
N GLN A 150 -54.04 2.63 -27.75
CA GLN A 150 -54.87 1.93 -28.74
C GLN A 150 -54.10 0.75 -29.36
N PRO A 151 -54.76 -0.40 -29.59
CA PRO A 151 -54.14 -1.57 -30.21
C PRO A 151 -53.72 -1.29 -31.66
N LEU A 152 -52.77 -2.07 -32.16
CA LEU A 152 -52.48 -2.15 -33.58
C LEU A 152 -53.45 -3.16 -34.20
N GLU A 153 -54.28 -2.68 -35.13
CA GLU A 153 -55.27 -3.47 -35.86
C GLU A 153 -54.92 -3.61 -37.34
N GLU A 154 -54.05 -2.74 -37.85
CA GLU A 154 -53.59 -2.69 -39.23
C GLU A 154 -52.06 -2.76 -39.29
N PRO A 155 -51.47 -3.21 -40.42
CA PRO A 155 -50.01 -3.35 -40.59
C PRO A 155 -49.31 -2.00 -40.82
N GLU A 156 -49.65 -0.99 -40.05
CA GLU A 156 -49.03 0.33 -40.06
C GLU A 156 -48.47 0.67 -38.66
N LEU A 157 -47.20 1.08 -38.61
CA LEU A 157 -46.54 1.45 -37.37
C LEU A 157 -46.46 2.97 -37.23
N PRO A 158 -46.65 3.51 -36.01
CA PRO A 158 -46.34 4.91 -35.73
C PRO A 158 -44.89 5.25 -36.11
N THR A 159 -44.70 6.41 -36.74
CA THR A 159 -43.37 6.90 -37.12
C THR A 159 -42.57 7.32 -35.88
N VAL A 160 -41.37 6.74 -35.72
CA VAL A 160 -40.40 7.10 -34.68
C VAL A 160 -39.14 7.64 -35.34
N GLU A 161 -38.72 8.84 -34.95
CA GLU A 161 -37.53 9.50 -35.49
C GLU A 161 -36.26 8.76 -35.07
N ALA A 162 -35.27 8.67 -35.95
CA ALA A 162 -34.00 7.99 -35.63
C ALA A 162 -33.28 8.59 -34.42
N ALA A 163 -33.34 9.92 -34.29
CA ALA A 163 -32.75 10.70 -33.19
C ALA A 163 -33.65 10.79 -31.94
N TYR A 164 -34.76 10.04 -31.88
CA TYR A 164 -35.65 10.06 -30.72
C TYR A 164 -34.89 9.70 -29.44
N SER A 165 -34.97 10.59 -28.44
CA SER A 165 -34.19 10.53 -27.20
C SER A 165 -35.03 10.20 -25.97
N ILE A 166 -34.36 9.88 -24.85
CA ILE A 166 -35.04 9.60 -23.58
C ILE A 166 -35.69 10.88 -23.05
N ASN A 167 -35.08 12.06 -23.23
CA ASN A 167 -35.72 13.31 -22.88
C ASN A 167 -37.07 13.50 -23.61
N GLN A 168 -37.14 13.16 -24.90
CA GLN A 168 -38.39 13.22 -25.66
C GLN A 168 -39.40 12.16 -25.19
N ASP A 169 -38.95 10.93 -24.93
CA ASP A 169 -39.80 9.84 -24.39
C ASP A 169 -40.36 10.16 -23.01
N LYS A 170 -39.60 10.90 -22.19
CA LYS A 170 -40.02 11.36 -20.87
C LYS A 170 -40.68 12.73 -20.89
N THR A 171 -40.94 13.30 -22.07
CA THR A 171 -41.56 14.62 -22.24
C THR A 171 -40.84 15.74 -21.49
N LEU A 172 -39.51 15.65 -21.40
CA LEU A 172 -38.63 16.61 -20.71
C LEU A 172 -38.06 17.67 -21.66
N SER A 173 -37.98 17.35 -22.94
CA SER A 173 -37.52 18.25 -24.00
C SER A 173 -38.13 17.82 -25.33
N ASP A 174 -38.44 18.80 -26.19
CA ASP A 174 -38.88 18.55 -27.57
C ASP A 174 -37.68 18.41 -28.52
N GLN A 175 -36.50 18.88 -28.12
CA GLN A 175 -35.27 18.78 -28.89
C GLN A 175 -34.57 17.43 -28.65
N PRO A 176 -33.88 16.88 -29.66
CA PRO A 176 -33.05 15.69 -29.49
C PRO A 176 -31.89 15.97 -28.53
N ASP A 177 -31.32 14.90 -27.97
CA ASP A 177 -30.18 15.03 -27.07
C ASP A 177 -28.92 15.52 -27.82
N PRO A 178 -28.01 16.23 -27.13
CA PRO A 178 -26.71 16.57 -27.69
C PRO A 178 -25.95 15.34 -28.18
N THR A 179 -25.19 15.50 -29.25
CA THR A 179 -24.32 14.45 -29.76
C THR A 179 -23.16 14.17 -28.79
N GLY A 180 -22.54 12.98 -28.88
CA GLY A 180 -21.54 12.54 -27.90
C GLY A 180 -20.32 13.46 -27.76
N ASP A 181 -19.94 14.17 -28.82
CA ASP A 181 -18.90 15.20 -28.86
C ASP A 181 -19.28 16.51 -28.15
N GLN A 182 -20.56 16.69 -27.82
CA GLN A 182 -21.06 17.82 -27.04
C GLN A 182 -21.20 17.47 -25.56
N LEU A 183 -21.18 16.19 -25.18
CA LEU A 183 -21.33 15.74 -23.80
C LEU A 183 -20.08 16.00 -22.96
N SER A 184 -20.29 16.22 -21.68
CA SER A 184 -19.25 16.56 -20.70
C SER A 184 -18.33 15.36 -20.46
N ALA A 185 -17.03 15.49 -20.74
CA ALA A 185 -16.09 14.39 -20.57
C ALA A 185 -14.67 14.88 -20.23
N ILE A 186 -13.95 14.04 -19.49
CA ILE A 186 -12.50 14.13 -19.32
C ILE A 186 -11.90 12.85 -19.91
N ASN A 187 -10.96 12.97 -20.84
CA ASN A 187 -10.30 11.82 -21.44
C ASN A 187 -8.83 11.80 -21.01
N LEU A 188 -8.48 10.86 -20.13
CA LEU A 188 -7.16 10.68 -19.56
C LEU A 188 -6.35 9.67 -20.38
N SER A 189 -5.10 10.04 -20.61
CA SER A 189 -4.05 9.20 -21.18
C SER A 189 -2.78 9.32 -20.34
N GLY A 190 -1.90 8.32 -20.42
CA GLY A 190 -0.66 8.36 -19.68
C GLY A 190 0.26 7.21 -20.02
N LYS A 191 1.54 7.39 -19.70
CA LYS A 191 2.58 6.38 -19.89
C LYS A 191 3.68 6.53 -18.86
N TYR A 192 4.40 5.45 -18.60
CA TYR A 192 5.67 5.53 -17.89
C TYR A 192 6.77 5.99 -18.85
N ASP A 193 7.57 6.96 -18.41
CA ASP A 193 8.77 7.43 -19.08
C ASP A 193 9.99 6.92 -18.32
N SER A 194 10.69 5.95 -18.91
CA SER A 194 11.87 5.32 -18.32
C SER A 194 13.08 6.23 -18.22
N SER A 195 13.19 7.24 -19.09
CA SER A 195 14.30 8.21 -19.05
C SER A 195 14.17 9.16 -17.87
N LEU A 196 12.92 9.48 -17.47
CA LEU A 196 12.62 10.37 -16.37
C LEU A 196 12.32 9.65 -15.06
N GLY A 197 12.07 8.33 -15.10
CA GLY A 197 11.62 7.56 -13.94
C GLY A 197 10.25 7.99 -13.43
N LYS A 198 9.35 8.43 -14.32
CA LYS A 198 8.08 9.08 -13.97
C LYS A 198 6.93 8.57 -14.81
N VAL A 199 5.74 8.55 -14.23
CA VAL A 199 4.49 8.46 -15.00
C VAL A 199 4.11 9.86 -15.47
N LEU A 200 3.90 10.01 -16.78
CA LEU A 200 3.46 11.23 -17.42
C LEU A 200 1.99 11.07 -17.80
N LEU A 201 1.15 11.99 -17.35
CA LEU A 201 -0.29 11.99 -17.58
C LEU A 201 -0.68 13.20 -18.43
N ASN A 202 -1.60 13.02 -19.35
CA ASN A 202 -2.21 14.09 -20.14
C ASN A 202 -3.70 13.83 -20.30
N TRP A 203 -4.52 14.87 -20.28
CA TRP A 203 -5.95 14.74 -20.52
C TRP A 203 -6.51 15.86 -21.40
N SER A 204 -7.63 15.57 -22.05
CA SER A 204 -8.48 16.56 -22.72
C SER A 204 -9.82 16.67 -21.99
N VAL A 205 -10.52 17.79 -22.21
CA VAL A 205 -11.87 18.03 -21.69
C VAL A 205 -12.79 18.42 -22.84
N THR A 206 -14.02 17.94 -22.79
CA THR A 206 -15.06 18.22 -23.80
C THR A 206 -16.34 18.62 -23.08
N GLY A 207 -17.03 19.64 -23.57
CA GLY A 207 -18.35 20.02 -23.08
C GLY A 207 -18.43 20.47 -21.63
N MET A 208 -17.29 20.74 -20.97
CA MET A 208 -17.23 21.15 -19.57
C MET A 208 -16.06 22.11 -19.27
N SER A 209 -16.19 22.89 -18.20
CA SER A 209 -15.11 23.63 -17.53
C SER A 209 -14.80 23.04 -16.14
N ALA A 210 -13.65 23.40 -15.56
CA ALA A 210 -13.25 22.97 -14.20
C ALA A 210 -12.68 24.15 -13.43
N PRO A 211 -13.52 25.11 -12.99
CA PRO A 211 -13.10 26.41 -12.48
C PRO A 211 -12.27 26.35 -11.19
N LYS A 212 -12.36 25.25 -10.42
CA LYS A 212 -11.55 25.01 -9.22
C LYS A 212 -10.38 24.05 -9.47
N GLY A 213 -10.11 23.72 -10.73
CA GLY A 213 -9.04 22.84 -11.15
C GLY A 213 -9.39 21.35 -11.05
N TYR A 214 -8.37 20.51 -10.94
CA TYR A 214 -8.48 19.06 -11.05
C TYR A 214 -7.85 18.34 -9.86
N LYS A 215 -8.39 17.17 -9.50
CA LYS A 215 -7.67 16.16 -8.72
C LYS A 215 -7.18 15.07 -9.65
N VAL A 216 -5.89 14.76 -9.57
CA VAL A 216 -5.31 13.59 -10.25
C VAL A 216 -5.13 12.54 -9.17
N VAL A 217 -5.84 11.42 -9.30
CA VAL A 217 -5.99 10.42 -8.24
C VAL A 217 -5.37 9.10 -8.67
N ARG A 218 -4.64 8.44 -7.77
CA ARG A 218 -3.90 7.20 -8.03
C ARG A 218 -4.15 6.15 -6.95
N SER A 219 -4.20 4.89 -7.36
CA SER A 219 -4.28 3.73 -6.48
C SER A 219 -3.50 2.53 -7.02
N ALA A 220 -3.19 1.57 -6.14
CA ALA A 220 -2.69 0.24 -6.52
C ALA A 220 -3.83 -0.72 -6.94
N SER A 221 -5.09 -0.32 -6.77
CA SER A 221 -6.28 -1.07 -7.14
C SER A 221 -7.18 -0.28 -8.09
N PRO A 222 -8.05 -0.95 -8.88
CA PRO A 222 -8.98 -0.28 -9.78
C PRO A 222 -9.90 0.73 -9.09
N SER A 223 -10.45 1.65 -9.87
CA SER A 223 -11.38 2.70 -9.44
C SER A 223 -10.87 3.64 -8.34
N PRO A 224 -9.74 4.34 -8.56
CA PRO A 224 -9.28 5.36 -7.63
C PRO A 224 -10.30 6.51 -7.50
N VAL A 225 -10.57 6.95 -6.28
CA VAL A 225 -11.55 7.99 -5.94
C VAL A 225 -10.97 9.05 -5.01
N TYR A 226 -11.60 10.23 -5.01
CA TYR A 226 -11.30 11.31 -4.10
C TYR A 226 -12.59 11.81 -3.43
N PRO A 227 -12.57 12.03 -2.11
CA PRO A 227 -11.48 11.68 -1.19
C PRO A 227 -11.34 10.14 -1.04
N GLY A 228 -10.14 9.66 -0.65
CA GLY A 228 -9.94 8.24 -0.31
C GLY A 228 -8.63 7.62 -0.82
N ASN A 229 -8.18 8.00 -2.01
CA ASN A 229 -6.89 7.56 -2.56
C ASN A 229 -5.88 8.70 -2.63
N GLU A 230 -4.62 8.35 -2.93
CA GLU A 230 -3.53 9.32 -3.10
C GLU A 230 -3.84 10.24 -4.27
N TYR A 231 -3.54 11.54 -4.13
CA TYR A 231 -3.86 12.51 -5.16
C TYR A 231 -2.88 13.68 -5.24
N HIS A 232 -2.82 14.29 -6.41
CA HIS A 232 -2.34 15.65 -6.62
C HIS A 232 -3.52 16.60 -6.82
N TYR A 233 -3.37 17.84 -6.36
CA TYR A 233 -4.32 18.91 -6.64
C TYR A 233 -3.69 19.93 -7.58
N LEU A 234 -4.35 20.16 -8.72
CA LEU A 234 -3.96 21.16 -9.70
C LEU A 234 -5.02 22.25 -9.70
N SER A 235 -4.73 23.38 -9.05
CA SER A 235 -5.70 24.48 -8.91
C SER A 235 -5.94 25.26 -10.19
N ASP A 236 -5.06 25.15 -11.19
CA ASP A 236 -5.22 25.81 -12.50
C ASP A 236 -6.33 25.12 -13.32
N PRO A 237 -7.43 25.82 -13.67
CA PRO A 237 -8.50 25.30 -14.53
C PRO A 237 -8.02 24.86 -15.93
N LYS A 238 -6.87 25.39 -16.38
CA LYS A 238 -6.26 25.09 -17.68
C LYS A 238 -5.25 23.95 -17.62
N ALA A 239 -5.01 23.34 -16.46
CA ALA A 239 -4.13 22.18 -16.36
C ALA A 239 -4.62 21.02 -17.26
N ARG A 240 -3.72 20.43 -18.04
CA ARG A 240 -3.98 19.31 -18.95
C ARG A 240 -2.95 18.18 -18.82
N SER A 241 -2.05 18.27 -17.85
CA SER A 241 -1.01 17.27 -17.60
C SER A 241 -0.58 17.23 -16.15
N ASP A 242 -0.02 16.09 -15.74
CA ASP A 242 0.56 15.85 -14.41
C ASP A 242 1.70 14.83 -14.50
N LYS A 243 2.56 14.78 -13.48
CA LYS A 243 3.69 13.86 -13.41
C LYS A 243 3.80 13.22 -12.03
N TRP A 244 3.99 11.91 -12.01
CA TRP A 244 4.14 11.14 -10.77
C TRP A 244 5.51 10.47 -10.73
N ALA A 245 6.21 10.60 -9.60
CA ALA A 245 7.56 10.09 -9.40
C ALA A 245 7.61 9.15 -8.19
N GLY A 246 8.64 8.31 -8.09
CA GLY A 246 8.87 7.47 -6.92
C GLY A 246 7.87 6.33 -6.74
N LEU A 247 7.14 5.96 -7.80
CA LEU A 247 6.15 4.89 -7.76
C LEU A 247 6.87 3.53 -7.74
N SER A 248 6.34 2.60 -6.94
CA SER A 248 6.78 1.19 -6.94
C SER A 248 6.59 0.55 -8.31
N SER A 249 7.34 -0.51 -8.62
CA SER A 249 7.04 -1.31 -9.81
C SER A 249 5.66 -1.96 -9.73
N GLY A 250 5.01 -2.12 -10.87
CA GLY A 250 3.69 -2.75 -10.98
C GLY A 250 2.63 -1.83 -11.58
N ASN A 251 1.38 -2.27 -11.51
CA ASN A 251 0.26 -1.54 -12.09
C ASN A 251 -0.21 -0.42 -11.16
N HIS A 252 -0.40 0.76 -11.74
CA HIS A 252 -1.01 1.91 -11.06
C HIS A 252 -2.22 2.40 -11.84
N TYR A 253 -3.32 2.55 -11.13
CA TYR A 253 -4.59 3.00 -11.67
C TYR A 253 -4.68 4.51 -11.45
N PHE A 254 -5.00 5.24 -12.51
CA PHE A 254 -5.13 6.70 -12.50
C PHE A 254 -6.49 7.14 -13.00
N ARG A 255 -7.00 8.21 -12.39
CA ARG A 255 -8.11 9.02 -12.90
C ARG A 255 -7.85 10.48 -12.64
N VAL A 256 -8.46 11.34 -13.45
CA VAL A 256 -8.52 12.79 -13.21
C VAL A 256 -9.98 13.15 -13.00
N CYS A 257 -10.26 14.04 -12.06
CA CYS A 257 -11.62 14.56 -11.85
C CYS A 257 -11.63 16.09 -11.85
N GLU A 258 -12.77 16.66 -12.22
CA GLU A 258 -13.12 18.04 -11.89
C GLU A 258 -13.23 18.20 -10.37
N TYR A 259 -12.54 19.19 -9.79
CA TYR A 259 -12.66 19.48 -8.37
C TYR A 259 -13.83 20.44 -8.10
N LEU A 260 -14.71 20.04 -7.18
CA LEU A 260 -15.91 20.79 -6.80
C LEU A 260 -15.90 21.17 -5.31
N GLU A 261 -14.76 21.62 -4.78
CA GLU A 261 -14.64 22.07 -3.37
C GLU A 261 -15.01 20.99 -2.34
N GLY A 262 -14.01 20.18 -1.99
CA GLY A 262 -14.13 19.08 -1.03
C GLY A 262 -14.49 17.72 -1.66
N LYS A 263 -15.01 17.71 -2.90
CA LYS A 263 -15.36 16.49 -3.65
C LYS A 263 -14.95 16.56 -5.12
N CYS A 264 -15.05 15.42 -5.80
CA CYS A 264 -14.94 15.31 -7.26
C CYS A 264 -16.32 15.40 -7.94
N GLY A 265 -16.37 16.03 -9.11
CA GLY A 265 -17.49 16.01 -10.03
C GLY A 265 -17.35 14.89 -11.06
N ILE A 266 -17.16 15.28 -12.33
CA ILE A 266 -16.93 14.37 -13.44
C ILE A 266 -15.51 13.78 -13.34
N TYR A 267 -15.42 12.45 -13.45
CA TYR A 267 -14.18 11.71 -13.59
C TYR A 267 -13.88 11.39 -15.06
N SER A 268 -12.59 11.28 -15.35
CA SER A 268 -12.09 10.70 -16.58
C SER A 268 -12.35 9.20 -16.67
N ASN A 269 -12.09 8.62 -17.84
CA ASN A 269 -11.78 7.20 -17.93
C ASN A 269 -10.64 6.83 -16.98
N GLU A 270 -10.61 5.56 -16.59
CA GLU A 270 -9.50 4.97 -15.87
C GLU A 270 -8.41 4.54 -16.84
N ILE A 271 -7.16 4.78 -16.46
CA ILE A 271 -6.02 4.16 -17.15
C ILE A 271 -5.20 3.35 -16.15
N ILE A 272 -4.52 2.34 -16.68
CA ILE A 272 -3.53 1.56 -15.94
C ILE A 272 -2.18 1.86 -16.56
N VAL A 273 -1.26 2.38 -15.75
CA VAL A 273 0.14 2.55 -16.15
C VAL A 273 0.96 1.51 -15.40
N ASN A 274 1.59 0.60 -16.15
CA ASN A 274 2.58 -0.31 -15.60
C ASN A 274 3.90 0.45 -15.44
N VAL A 275 4.38 0.55 -14.21
CA VAL A 275 5.75 0.98 -13.93
C VAL A 275 6.61 -0.27 -14.03
N PRO A 276 7.49 -0.37 -15.05
CA PRO A 276 8.31 -1.55 -15.23
C PRO A 276 9.22 -1.72 -14.03
N ARG A 277 9.45 -2.98 -13.68
CA ARG A 277 10.58 -3.37 -12.85
C ARG A 277 11.84 -2.86 -13.55
N THR A 278 12.48 -1.83 -13.00
CA THR A 278 13.81 -1.38 -13.45
C THR A 278 14.76 -2.57 -13.34
N THR A 279 15.67 -2.79 -14.28
CA THR A 279 16.67 -3.89 -14.29
C THR A 279 17.54 -4.01 -13.03
N ALA A 280 17.34 -3.19 -12.01
CA ALA A 280 17.48 -3.56 -10.60
C ALA A 280 16.37 -4.53 -10.14
N ASP A 281 16.08 -5.57 -10.93
CA ASP A 281 14.95 -6.43 -10.66
C ASP A 281 15.28 -7.89 -10.37
N ASN A 282 15.23 -8.17 -9.08
CA ASN A 282 15.76 -9.36 -8.45
C ASN A 282 14.72 -10.48 -8.46
N SER A 283 13.97 -10.65 -9.55
CA SER A 283 12.88 -11.64 -9.65
C SER A 283 13.34 -13.06 -9.29
N ASN A 284 14.51 -13.44 -9.79
CA ASN A 284 15.28 -14.64 -9.40
C ASN A 284 16.39 -14.37 -8.38
N GLY A 285 16.66 -13.10 -8.07
CA GLY A 285 17.71 -12.73 -7.13
C GLY A 285 17.40 -13.21 -5.72
N SER A 286 18.45 -13.58 -5.01
CA SER A 286 18.41 -14.05 -3.63
C SER A 286 19.39 -13.24 -2.79
N ILE A 287 19.25 -13.38 -1.46
CA ILE A 287 20.24 -12.87 -0.53
C ILE A 287 20.69 -14.06 0.32
N GLU A 288 21.96 -14.37 0.27
CA GLU A 288 22.56 -15.35 1.18
C GLU A 288 23.03 -14.60 2.42
N LEU A 289 22.46 -14.93 3.57
CA LEU A 289 22.83 -14.38 4.88
C LEU A 289 23.56 -15.45 5.68
N ILE A 290 24.68 -15.04 6.25
CA ILE A 290 25.39 -15.78 7.31
C ILE A 290 25.52 -14.90 8.54
N GLY A 291 25.59 -15.54 9.70
CA GLY A 291 25.69 -14.84 10.95
C GLY A 291 26.19 -15.75 12.05
N SER A 292 26.98 -15.20 12.97
CA SER A 292 27.45 -15.93 14.13
C SER A 292 27.65 -15.01 15.32
N TRP A 293 27.64 -15.61 16.50
CA TRP A 293 28.09 -14.96 17.72
C TRP A 293 29.60 -14.80 17.68
N ASN A 294 30.08 -13.57 17.90
CA ASN A 294 31.49 -13.30 18.13
C ASN A 294 31.72 -13.12 19.63
N SER A 295 32.30 -14.15 20.25
CA SER A 295 32.54 -14.20 21.69
C SER A 295 33.56 -13.17 22.17
N ASP A 296 34.60 -12.89 21.39
CA ASP A 296 35.62 -11.89 21.76
C ASP A 296 35.06 -10.46 21.77
N LYS A 297 34.08 -10.16 20.91
CA LYS A 297 33.51 -8.82 20.74
C LYS A 297 32.10 -8.66 21.33
N ASN A 298 31.59 -9.68 22.02
CA ASN A 298 30.28 -9.72 22.66
C ASN A 298 29.13 -9.21 21.75
N LYS A 299 29.10 -9.66 20.49
CA LYS A 299 28.12 -9.21 19.50
C LYS A 299 27.84 -10.26 18.44
N VAL A 300 26.64 -10.19 17.87
CA VAL A 300 26.32 -10.95 16.65
C VAL A 300 26.87 -10.18 15.46
N ILE A 301 27.59 -10.87 14.58
CA ILE A 301 28.09 -10.33 13.33
C ILE A 301 27.34 -11.00 12.19
N LEU A 302 26.78 -10.19 11.30
CA LEU A 302 26.03 -10.62 10.14
C LEU A 302 26.76 -10.17 8.87
N GLN A 303 26.78 -11.04 7.87
CA GLN A 303 27.30 -10.74 6.53
C GLN A 303 26.36 -11.34 5.49
N TRP A 304 26.13 -10.61 4.40
CA TRP A 304 25.28 -11.11 3.33
C TRP A 304 25.84 -10.82 1.95
N LYS A 305 25.43 -11.67 1.00
CA LYS A 305 25.75 -11.57 -0.40
C LYS A 305 24.46 -11.54 -1.23
N PRO A 306 24.12 -10.39 -1.84
CA PRO A 306 23.12 -10.32 -2.88
C PRO A 306 23.59 -11.12 -4.11
N ILE A 307 22.74 -11.99 -4.66
CA ILE A 307 22.99 -12.72 -5.90
C ILE A 307 21.93 -12.28 -6.90
N ASP A 308 22.37 -11.70 -8.02
CA ASP A 308 21.49 -11.08 -9.02
C ASP A 308 20.44 -10.16 -8.37
N LEU A 309 20.89 -9.47 -7.30
CA LEU A 309 20.07 -8.65 -6.43
C LEU A 309 20.70 -7.27 -6.21
N TYR A 310 19.98 -6.20 -6.55
CA TYR A 310 20.38 -4.81 -6.27
C TYR A 310 19.29 -4.06 -5.49
N SER A 311 19.69 -3.32 -4.45
CA SER A 311 18.78 -2.49 -3.66
C SER A 311 19.22 -1.04 -3.63
N ALA A 312 18.56 -0.20 -4.43
CA ALA A 312 18.89 1.22 -4.57
C ALA A 312 18.70 2.03 -3.27
N LYS A 313 17.80 1.57 -2.37
CA LYS A 313 17.51 2.24 -1.10
C LYS A 313 18.16 1.56 0.10
N GLY A 314 19.09 0.64 -0.15
CA GLY A 314 19.81 -0.10 0.88
C GLY A 314 19.00 -1.25 1.49
N PHE A 315 19.39 -1.72 2.67
CA PHE A 315 18.87 -2.96 3.25
C PHE A 315 18.22 -2.74 4.63
N LYS A 316 17.25 -3.57 4.97
CA LYS A 316 16.80 -3.73 6.36
C LYS A 316 17.34 -5.05 6.91
N VAL A 317 17.98 -5.01 8.06
CA VAL A 317 18.37 -6.21 8.81
C VAL A 317 17.39 -6.35 9.96
N VAL A 318 16.67 -7.45 10.03
CA VAL A 318 15.51 -7.64 10.90
C VAL A 318 15.78 -8.80 11.87
N LYS A 319 15.41 -8.64 13.14
CA LYS A 319 15.62 -9.59 14.23
C LYS A 319 14.32 -9.92 14.94
N SER A 320 14.10 -11.19 15.29
CA SER A 320 13.04 -11.65 16.19
C SER A 320 13.50 -12.84 17.04
N THR A 321 12.78 -13.18 18.09
CA THR A 321 12.91 -14.48 18.79
C THR A 321 12.12 -15.60 18.12
N ALA A 322 11.22 -15.27 17.18
CA ALA A 322 10.51 -16.21 16.33
C ALA A 322 11.14 -16.28 14.93
N ALA A 323 11.04 -17.45 14.30
CA ALA A 323 11.53 -17.66 12.94
C ALA A 323 10.83 -16.77 11.90
N ASN A 324 11.55 -16.50 10.84
CA ASN A 324 11.19 -15.69 9.67
C ASN A 324 10.79 -14.25 10.00
N PRO A 325 11.65 -13.45 10.68
CA PRO A 325 11.35 -12.06 10.97
C PRO A 325 11.04 -11.25 9.70
N VAL A 326 10.14 -10.27 9.84
CA VAL A 326 9.67 -9.41 8.76
C VAL A 326 9.66 -7.94 9.14
N TYR A 327 9.79 -7.08 8.13
CA TYR A 327 9.56 -5.66 8.21
C TYR A 327 8.44 -5.22 7.25
N PRO A 328 7.53 -4.35 7.71
CA PRO A 328 7.39 -3.89 9.10
C PRO A 328 6.88 -5.02 10.02
N GLY A 329 7.25 -4.99 11.31
CA GLY A 329 6.71 -5.93 12.31
C GLY A 329 7.69 -6.36 13.40
N ASN A 330 8.98 -6.52 13.08
CA ASN A 330 10.03 -6.90 14.03
C ASN A 330 11.12 -5.81 14.15
N ASP A 331 11.97 -5.95 15.17
CA ASP A 331 13.12 -5.05 15.40
C ASP A 331 14.03 -5.04 14.17
N TYR A 332 14.55 -3.87 13.80
CA TYR A 332 15.40 -3.76 12.61
C TYR A 332 16.47 -2.67 12.72
N HIS A 333 17.54 -2.86 11.94
CA HIS A 333 18.46 -1.81 11.53
C HIS A 333 18.19 -1.41 10.07
N TYR A 334 18.38 -0.14 9.76
CA TYR A 334 18.31 0.36 8.39
C TYR A 334 19.69 0.79 7.92
N LEU A 335 20.14 0.20 6.83
CA LEU A 335 21.39 0.53 6.17
C LEU A 335 21.03 1.19 4.84
N SER A 336 21.10 2.52 4.80
CA SER A 336 20.72 3.28 3.60
C SER A 336 21.73 3.14 2.44
N ASP A 337 22.94 2.70 2.73
CA ASP A 337 23.96 2.43 1.70
C ASP A 337 23.64 1.14 0.93
N SER A 338 23.43 1.26 -0.38
CA SER A 338 23.23 0.13 -1.30
C SER A 338 24.43 -0.83 -1.38
N ALA A 339 25.62 -0.39 -0.98
CA ALA A 339 26.83 -1.19 -0.95
C ALA A 339 27.03 -1.95 0.37
N ALA A 340 26.17 -1.78 1.39
CA ALA A 340 26.29 -2.47 2.67
C ALA A 340 26.21 -4.00 2.51
N ARG A 341 27.14 -4.74 3.14
CA ARG A 341 27.23 -6.21 3.12
C ARG A 341 27.39 -6.83 4.50
N SER A 342 27.34 -6.02 5.56
CA SER A 342 27.47 -6.48 6.94
C SER A 342 26.73 -5.59 7.92
N ASP A 343 26.39 -6.17 9.06
CA ASP A 343 25.78 -5.49 10.21
C ASP A 343 26.25 -6.17 11.51
N ALA A 344 26.11 -5.48 12.64
CA ALA A 344 26.42 -6.03 13.95
C ALA A 344 25.35 -5.66 14.97
N TRP A 345 24.94 -6.65 15.77
CA TRP A 345 23.96 -6.49 16.84
C TRP A 345 24.65 -6.65 18.19
N THR A 346 24.53 -5.62 19.02
CA THR A 346 25.13 -5.54 20.35
C THR A 346 24.03 -5.50 21.42
N GLY A 347 24.39 -5.76 22.67
CA GLY A 347 23.46 -5.63 23.80
C GLY A 347 22.30 -6.64 23.78
N LEU A 348 22.46 -7.77 23.08
CA LEU A 348 21.46 -8.83 23.08
C LEU A 348 21.55 -9.64 24.37
N ALA A 349 20.42 -9.85 25.03
CA ALA A 349 20.34 -10.76 26.16
C ALA A 349 20.60 -12.21 25.71
N PRO A 350 21.06 -13.09 26.61
CA PRO A 350 21.12 -14.53 26.37
C PRO A 350 19.85 -15.09 25.74
N GLY A 351 20.01 -15.92 24.72
CA GLY A 351 18.88 -16.54 24.03
C GLY A 351 19.13 -16.76 22.55
N THR A 352 18.16 -17.38 21.90
CA THR A 352 18.20 -17.66 20.47
C THR A 352 17.41 -16.62 19.69
N TYR A 353 18.05 -16.07 18.66
CA TYR A 353 17.47 -15.05 17.79
C TYR A 353 17.53 -15.49 16.34
N HIS A 354 16.53 -15.06 15.58
CA HIS A 354 16.42 -15.22 14.15
C HIS A 354 16.70 -13.89 13.45
N PHE A 355 17.52 -13.91 12.41
CA PHE A 355 17.89 -12.76 11.62
C PHE A 355 17.61 -12.97 10.14
N ARG A 356 17.13 -11.91 9.49
CA ARG A 356 16.99 -11.84 8.03
C ARG A 356 17.41 -10.46 7.53
N VAL A 357 17.94 -10.40 6.32
CA VAL A 357 18.15 -9.14 5.59
C VAL A 357 17.20 -9.08 4.41
N CYS A 358 16.69 -7.88 4.11
CA CYS A 358 15.81 -7.66 2.98
C CYS A 358 16.26 -6.48 2.11
N GLU A 359 15.88 -6.52 0.84
CA GLU A 359 15.89 -5.37 -0.07
C GLU A 359 14.86 -4.32 0.41
N TYR A 360 15.30 -3.07 0.64
CA TYR A 360 14.37 -2.01 1.06
C TYR A 360 13.78 -1.27 -0.15
N LEU A 361 12.44 -1.17 -0.21
CA LEU A 361 11.72 -0.55 -1.32
C LEU A 361 11.20 0.87 -1.02
N GLY A 362 11.48 1.39 0.18
CA GLY A 362 11.03 2.72 0.61
C GLY A 362 9.62 2.71 1.21
N GLY A 363 9.38 1.77 2.11
CA GLY A 363 8.14 1.62 2.88
C GLY A 363 7.93 0.17 3.32
N SER A 364 8.38 -0.77 2.50
CA SER A 364 8.31 -2.22 2.74
C SER A 364 9.61 -2.92 2.33
N CYS A 365 9.72 -4.20 2.70
CA CYS A 365 10.75 -5.10 2.19
C CYS A 365 10.29 -5.80 0.90
N GLY A 366 11.25 -6.01 0.00
CA GLY A 366 11.13 -6.89 -1.16
C GLY A 366 11.58 -8.32 -0.85
N LYS A 367 12.63 -8.79 -1.53
CA LYS A 367 13.23 -10.12 -1.29
C LYS A 367 13.94 -10.17 0.05
N TYR A 368 13.77 -11.28 0.75
CA TYR A 368 14.46 -11.58 1.99
C TYR A 368 15.50 -12.68 1.78
N SER A 369 16.52 -12.68 2.63
CA SER A 369 17.43 -13.81 2.80
C SER A 369 16.78 -15.05 3.41
N ASN A 370 17.55 -16.13 3.46
CA ASN A 370 17.35 -17.22 4.42
C ASN A 370 17.27 -16.68 5.86
N ASP A 371 16.61 -17.44 6.72
CA ASP A 371 16.62 -17.22 8.16
C ASP A 371 17.92 -17.75 8.76
N VAL A 372 18.66 -16.90 9.46
CA VAL A 372 19.83 -17.29 10.25
C VAL A 372 19.47 -17.28 11.72
N THR A 373 19.60 -18.44 12.35
CA THR A 373 19.46 -18.59 13.79
C THR A 373 20.82 -18.42 14.48
N VAL A 374 20.91 -17.50 15.43
CA VAL A 374 22.12 -17.30 16.25
C VAL A 374 21.73 -17.41 17.72
N THR A 375 22.42 -18.29 18.46
CA THR A 375 22.31 -18.37 19.91
C THR A 375 23.35 -17.46 20.54
N VAL A 376 22.86 -16.43 21.24
CA VAL A 376 23.68 -15.64 22.15
C VAL A 376 23.82 -16.46 23.43
N PRO A 377 25.04 -16.92 23.77
CA PRO A 377 25.23 -17.77 24.94
C PRO A 377 24.78 -17.03 26.19
N GLY A 378 24.07 -17.75 27.06
CA GLY A 378 23.92 -17.33 28.45
C GLY A 378 25.26 -17.37 29.15
N ALA A 379 25.36 -16.63 30.26
CA ALA A 379 26.34 -16.99 31.27
C ALA A 379 26.07 -18.45 31.65
N VAL A 380 26.93 -19.35 31.21
CA VAL A 380 26.81 -20.76 31.57
C VAL A 380 27.29 -20.84 33.01
N THR A 381 26.37 -20.89 33.96
CA THR A 381 26.69 -21.39 35.30
C THR A 381 26.80 -22.90 35.17
N ASP A 382 27.99 -23.40 34.92
CA ASP A 382 28.24 -24.84 35.04
C ASP A 382 28.08 -25.26 36.52
N THR A 383 27.42 -26.38 36.73
CA THR A 383 27.14 -27.03 38.03
C THR A 383 28.09 -28.20 38.29
N SER A 384 29.21 -28.28 37.57
CA SER A 384 30.27 -29.21 37.89
C SER A 384 30.89 -28.84 39.25
N ASN A 385 30.96 -29.80 40.18
CA ASN A 385 31.65 -29.66 41.49
C ASN A 385 33.20 -29.62 41.34
N GLY A 386 33.70 -29.08 40.22
CA GLY A 386 35.11 -28.98 39.90
C GLY A 386 35.79 -27.79 40.59
N SER A 387 37.11 -27.80 40.62
CA SER A 387 37.92 -26.68 41.09
C SER A 387 39.17 -26.54 40.23
N ILE A 388 39.56 -25.29 39.99
CA ILE A 388 40.84 -24.93 39.38
C ILE A 388 41.71 -24.33 40.49
N ASN A 389 42.94 -24.78 40.62
CA ASN A 389 43.92 -24.17 41.51
C ASN A 389 44.94 -23.42 40.67
N LEU A 390 45.21 -22.17 41.03
CA LEU A 390 46.22 -21.32 40.38
C LEU A 390 47.30 -20.97 41.40
N ILE A 391 48.55 -21.13 40.99
CA ILE A 391 49.72 -20.64 41.71
C ILE A 391 50.59 -19.84 40.77
N GLY A 392 51.41 -18.95 41.32
CA GLY A 392 52.36 -18.19 40.53
C GLY A 392 53.34 -17.42 41.37
N TYR A 393 54.42 -16.99 40.71
CA TYR A 393 55.46 -16.19 41.33
C TYR A 393 56.09 -15.24 40.32
N TYR A 394 56.73 -14.20 40.83
CA TYR A 394 57.53 -13.27 40.05
C TYR A 394 58.97 -13.78 39.92
N ASP A 395 59.45 -13.89 38.68
CA ASP A 395 60.81 -14.25 38.31
C ASP A 395 61.58 -12.95 37.99
N GLU A 396 62.29 -12.43 39.00
CA GLU A 396 63.08 -11.19 38.94
C GLU A 396 64.17 -11.24 37.86
N THR A 397 64.76 -12.41 37.61
CA THR A 397 65.88 -12.58 36.66
C THR A 397 65.46 -12.22 35.23
N TYR A 398 64.20 -12.51 34.89
CA TYR A 398 63.67 -12.36 33.54
C TYR A 398 62.50 -11.37 33.46
N ASN A 399 62.23 -10.62 34.54
CA ASN A 399 61.10 -9.71 34.70
C ASN A 399 59.77 -10.27 34.14
N ARG A 400 59.34 -11.40 34.70
CA ARG A 400 58.11 -12.08 34.26
C ARG A 400 57.39 -12.74 35.43
N ILE A 401 56.08 -12.88 35.32
CA ILE A 401 55.28 -13.71 36.22
C ILE A 401 55.04 -15.05 35.52
N ILE A 402 55.29 -16.14 36.25
CA ILE A 402 55.01 -17.50 35.79
C ILE A 402 53.82 -18.02 36.60
N LEU A 403 52.79 -18.46 35.90
CA LEU A 403 51.54 -18.95 36.46
C LEU A 403 51.35 -20.40 36.08
N THR A 404 51.06 -21.26 37.03
CA THR A 404 50.74 -22.67 36.80
C THR A 404 49.36 -22.97 37.37
N TRP A 405 48.53 -23.61 36.56
CA TRP A 405 47.17 -23.97 36.94
C TRP A 405 46.95 -25.47 36.81
N GLN A 406 46.05 -25.98 37.63
CA GLN A 406 45.63 -27.38 37.62
C GLN A 406 44.13 -27.46 37.92
N SER A 407 43.42 -28.32 37.20
CA SER A 407 41.97 -28.54 37.31
C SER A 407 41.70 -29.97 37.69
N ASN A 408 40.81 -30.23 38.65
CA ASN A 408 40.40 -31.60 39.00
C ASN A 408 39.32 -32.19 38.05
N TYR A 409 39.05 -31.51 36.93
CA TYR A 409 38.07 -31.91 35.93
C TYR A 409 38.53 -31.56 34.52
N SER A 410 37.94 -32.25 33.53
CA SER A 410 38.25 -32.06 32.12
C SER A 410 37.81 -30.69 31.61
N ILE A 411 38.75 -29.93 31.03
CA ILE A 411 38.49 -28.63 30.40
C ILE A 411 38.55 -28.79 28.89
N TYR A 412 37.42 -28.51 28.22
CA TYR A 412 37.27 -28.80 26.78
C TYR A 412 37.55 -27.59 25.88
N ASN A 413 37.21 -26.39 26.36
CA ASN A 413 37.22 -25.17 25.57
C ASN A 413 38.39 -24.24 25.91
N GLY A 414 39.35 -24.72 26.70
CA GLY A 414 40.52 -23.97 27.14
C GLY A 414 40.31 -23.14 28.41
N ILE A 415 41.37 -22.44 28.83
CA ILE A 415 41.44 -21.61 30.03
C ILE A 415 41.71 -20.15 29.65
N LYS A 416 41.11 -19.22 30.40
CA LYS A 416 41.54 -17.81 30.41
C LYS A 416 42.30 -17.53 31.70
N ILE A 417 43.48 -16.96 31.59
CA ILE A 417 44.22 -16.39 32.74
C ILE A 417 43.94 -14.89 32.74
N VAL A 418 43.23 -14.41 33.75
CA VAL A 418 42.73 -13.05 33.85
C VAL A 418 43.54 -12.26 34.87
N LYS A 419 43.95 -11.04 34.55
CA LYS A 419 44.80 -10.14 35.34
C LYS A 419 44.09 -8.82 35.64
N SER A 420 44.21 -8.33 36.88
CA SER A 420 43.76 -6.99 37.29
C SER A 420 44.70 -6.37 38.32
N THR A 421 44.62 -5.05 38.54
CA THR A 421 45.23 -4.38 39.71
C THR A 421 44.33 -4.44 40.94
N GLU A 422 43.07 -4.85 40.77
CA GLU A 422 42.09 -5.05 41.84
C GLU A 422 41.84 -6.55 42.08
N PRO A 423 41.51 -6.97 43.32
CA PRO A 423 41.20 -8.37 43.63
C PRO A 423 40.04 -8.96 42.83
N ASN A 424 40.05 -10.28 42.70
CA ASN A 424 39.04 -11.09 42.01
C ASN A 424 38.78 -10.72 40.54
N PRO A 425 39.81 -10.73 39.67
CA PRO A 425 39.62 -10.44 38.25
C PRO A 425 38.57 -11.36 37.59
N VAL A 426 37.79 -10.78 36.68
CA VAL A 426 36.71 -11.48 35.95
C VAL A 426 36.81 -11.26 34.44
N TYR A 427 36.21 -12.18 33.69
CA TYR A 427 36.09 -12.11 32.25
C TYR A 427 34.63 -12.38 31.84
N PRO A 428 34.08 -11.58 30.92
CA PRO A 428 34.69 -10.38 30.33
C PRO A 428 34.82 -9.23 31.34
N GLY A 429 35.89 -8.42 31.26
CA GLY A 429 36.05 -7.24 32.12
C GLY A 429 37.50 -6.82 32.39
N ASN A 430 38.40 -7.79 32.56
CA ASN A 430 39.82 -7.55 32.83
C ASN A 430 40.73 -8.10 31.73
N ASP A 431 42.02 -7.71 31.74
CA ASP A 431 43.04 -8.21 30.82
C ASP A 431 43.18 -9.73 30.93
N TYR A 432 43.42 -10.42 29.82
CA TYR A 432 43.55 -11.88 29.87
C TYR A 432 44.46 -12.47 28.79
N HIS A 433 44.98 -13.66 29.08
CA HIS A 433 45.48 -14.60 28.08
C HIS A 433 44.48 -15.74 27.87
N TYR A 434 44.46 -16.30 26.66
CA TYR A 434 43.63 -17.46 26.33
C TYR A 434 44.49 -18.63 25.88
N LEU A 435 44.31 -19.77 26.55
CA LEU A 435 45.07 -20.99 26.32
C LEU A 435 44.12 -22.08 25.83
N SER A 436 44.32 -22.55 24.59
CA SER A 436 43.53 -23.64 23.97
C SER A 436 44.43 -24.52 23.09
N GLY A 437 44.06 -25.79 22.88
CA GLY A 437 44.82 -26.72 22.01
C GLY A 437 46.04 -27.34 22.69
N GLU A 438 47.01 -27.84 21.91
CA GLU A 438 48.18 -28.68 22.31
C GLU A 438 48.99 -28.21 23.55
N TYR A 439 48.78 -26.98 24.03
CA TYR A 439 49.27 -26.49 25.33
C TYR A 439 48.56 -27.09 26.56
N LEU A 440 47.50 -27.88 26.36
CA LEU A 440 46.83 -28.68 27.40
C LEU A 440 47.46 -30.09 27.58
N LEU A 441 48.44 -30.45 26.73
CA LEU A 441 49.07 -31.76 26.75
C LEU A 441 50.60 -31.60 26.78
N THR A 442 51.17 -31.40 27.96
CA THR A 442 52.52 -31.95 28.18
C THR A 442 52.37 -33.46 28.17
N GLU A 443 53.02 -34.09 27.19
CA GLU A 443 52.98 -35.52 26.90
C GLU A 443 53.03 -36.39 28.18
N TYR A 444 52.19 -37.44 28.18
CA TYR A 444 51.99 -38.44 29.25
C TYR A 444 51.11 -38.01 30.45
N SER A 445 49.79 -38.29 30.34
CA SER A 445 48.96 -38.77 31.45
C SER A 445 49.09 -38.01 32.79
N GLN A 446 48.83 -36.70 32.81
CA GLN A 446 48.51 -36.01 34.07
C GLN A 446 46.99 -35.92 34.18
N ASP A 447 46.41 -36.95 34.79
CA ASP A 447 45.17 -36.80 35.54
C ASP A 447 45.60 -36.19 36.89
N PRO A 448 45.30 -34.91 37.19
CA PRO A 448 44.36 -33.99 36.51
C PRO A 448 44.97 -32.96 35.51
N PRO A 449 44.16 -32.39 34.57
CA PRO A 449 44.59 -31.39 33.57
C PRO A 449 45.25 -30.14 34.17
N GLY A 450 46.31 -29.63 33.52
CA GLY A 450 47.00 -28.42 33.98
C GLY A 450 47.87 -27.77 32.90
N GLY A 451 48.41 -26.59 33.19
CA GLY A 451 49.22 -25.84 32.24
C GLY A 451 49.96 -24.66 32.87
N THR A 452 50.79 -23.98 32.07
CA THR A 452 51.56 -22.80 32.48
C THR A 452 51.31 -21.62 31.55
N ASP A 453 51.27 -20.41 32.12
CA ASP A 453 51.19 -19.14 31.43
C ASP A 453 52.31 -18.20 31.91
N ILE A 454 52.79 -17.33 31.02
CA ILE A 454 53.90 -16.42 31.31
C ILE A 454 53.52 -14.99 30.91
N TRP A 455 53.51 -14.09 31.89
CA TRP A 455 53.31 -12.66 31.68
C TRP A 455 54.65 -11.93 31.74
N LYS A 456 55.01 -11.19 30.70
CA LYS A 456 56.31 -10.49 30.59
C LYS A 456 56.10 -8.99 30.51
N ASN A 457 57.17 -8.23 30.77
CA ASN A 457 57.20 -6.77 30.61
C ASN A 457 56.11 -6.06 31.43
N LEU A 458 55.93 -6.48 32.69
CA LEU A 458 55.03 -5.82 33.62
C LEU A 458 55.76 -4.67 34.31
N ASP A 459 55.05 -3.57 34.53
CA ASP A 459 55.54 -2.46 35.34
C ASP A 459 55.58 -2.87 36.83
N PRO A 460 56.42 -2.23 37.67
CA PRO A 460 56.40 -2.44 39.11
C PRO A 460 55.00 -2.19 39.69
N GLY A 461 54.50 -3.14 40.47
CA GLY A 461 53.11 -3.10 40.93
C GLY A 461 52.61 -4.42 41.49
N THR A 462 51.44 -4.38 42.12
CA THR A 462 50.75 -5.57 42.61
C THR A 462 49.63 -5.95 41.66
N TYR A 463 49.61 -7.21 41.26
CA TYR A 463 48.63 -7.75 40.30
C TYR A 463 47.91 -8.96 40.90
N HIS A 464 46.63 -9.05 40.58
CA HIS A 464 45.74 -10.15 40.93
C HIS A 464 45.48 -11.01 39.70
N PHE A 465 45.53 -12.33 39.86
CA PHE A 465 45.33 -13.30 38.79
C PHE A 465 44.33 -14.38 39.15
N ARG A 466 43.49 -14.74 38.18
CA ARG A 466 42.62 -15.93 38.25
C ARG A 466 42.62 -16.68 36.94
N ALA A 467 42.61 -18.00 37.03
CA ALA A 467 42.32 -18.87 35.91
C ALA A 467 40.81 -19.14 35.87
N CYS A 468 40.23 -19.21 34.68
CA CYS A 468 38.86 -19.67 34.52
C CYS A 468 38.75 -20.63 33.34
N GLU A 469 37.83 -21.58 33.43
CA GLU A 469 37.40 -22.34 32.26
C GLU A 469 36.67 -21.43 31.27
N TYR A 470 37.05 -21.48 30.01
CA TYR A 470 36.39 -20.70 28.96
C TYR A 470 35.18 -21.44 28.41
N LEU A 471 34.00 -20.83 28.44
CA LEU A 471 32.74 -21.46 27.98
C LEU A 471 32.22 -20.88 26.66
N GLY A 472 33.12 -20.37 25.80
CA GLY A 472 32.73 -19.86 24.47
C GLY A 472 32.11 -18.46 24.48
N GLY A 473 32.48 -17.62 25.47
CA GLY A 473 32.07 -16.22 25.56
C GLY A 473 31.95 -15.68 26.99
N SER A 474 32.03 -16.58 27.98
CA SER A 474 32.11 -16.25 29.40
C SER A 474 33.08 -17.21 30.09
N CYS A 475 33.42 -16.91 31.34
CA CYS A 475 34.10 -17.84 32.23
C CYS A 475 33.09 -18.69 33.00
N GLY A 476 33.42 -19.97 33.18
CA GLY A 476 32.76 -20.88 34.12
C GLY A 476 33.37 -20.80 35.51
N ILE A 477 33.87 -21.94 36.00
CA ILE A 477 34.58 -22.03 37.29
C ILE A 477 35.85 -21.19 37.23
N TYR A 478 36.08 -20.45 38.30
CA TYR A 478 37.31 -19.72 38.53
C TYR A 478 38.18 -20.40 39.57
N SER A 479 39.49 -20.21 39.45
CA SER A 479 40.43 -20.52 40.51
C SER A 479 40.32 -19.56 41.70
N ASN A 480 41.08 -19.89 42.74
CA ASN A 480 41.51 -18.92 43.74
C ASN A 480 42.13 -17.69 43.07
N ASP A 481 41.95 -16.52 43.70
CA ASP A 481 42.67 -15.30 43.36
C ASP A 481 44.07 -15.37 43.97
N ILE A 482 45.10 -15.13 43.15
CA ILE A 482 46.47 -14.99 43.63
C ILE A 482 46.96 -13.58 43.42
N THR A 483 47.75 -13.11 44.36
CA THR A 483 48.40 -11.80 44.30
C THR A 483 49.89 -11.99 44.09
N VAL A 484 50.43 -11.31 43.09
CA VAL A 484 51.86 -11.31 42.79
C VAL A 484 52.33 -9.86 42.65
N THR A 485 53.40 -9.51 43.35
CA THR A 485 54.02 -8.18 43.30
C THR A 485 55.28 -8.22 42.45
N VAL A 486 55.33 -7.37 41.43
CA VAL A 486 56.50 -7.09 40.60
C VAL A 486 57.27 -5.95 41.27
N GLN A 487 58.57 -6.17 41.52
CA GLN A 487 59.45 -5.21 42.20
C GLN A 487 60.08 -4.19 41.25
#